data_AF-A0A6A0AK11-F1
#
_entry.id   AF-A0A6A0AK11-F1
#
_cell.length_a   1.000
_cell.length_b   1.000
_cell.length_c   1.000
_cell.angle_alpha   90.00
_cell.angle_beta   90.00
_cell.angle_gamma   90.00
#
_symmetry.space_group_name_H-M   'P 1'
#
loop_
_entity.id
_entity.type
_entity.pdbx_description
1 polymer ?
#
loop_
_entity_poly.entity_id
_entity_poly.type
_entity_poly.pdbx_seq_one_letter_code
_entity_poly.pdbx_strand_id
1 'polypeptide(L)'
;GKNVRGLIPSPFADHHDQYVASYVATGKPSILDLTTEFVALHRERYVFAVLLTVTKISGVGEDSTFMGVVEPLPKSEDVAKCWVMATGSIISVDAVFSDWFAFKPEDLLGTYVSGLVVEGKKLEE
;
A
#
# COMPACT_ATOMS: atom_id res chain seq x y z
N GLY A 1 5.71 -21.58 3.72
CA GLY A 1 5.04 -20.27 3.59
C GLY A 1 5.68 -19.48 2.46
N LYS A 2 5.04 -18.40 2.01
CA LYS A 2 5.67 -17.39 1.13
C LYS A 2 5.92 -16.12 1.93
N ASN A 3 6.87 -15.29 1.49
CA ASN A 3 7.14 -14.01 2.11
C ASN A 3 5.90 -13.09 1.99
N VAL A 4 5.58 -12.38 3.07
CA VAL A 4 4.42 -11.47 3.16
C VAL A 4 4.47 -10.33 2.17
N ARG A 5 5.65 -10.01 1.61
CA ARG A 5 5.79 -9.04 0.51
C ARG A 5 4.87 -9.33 -0.69
N GLY A 6 4.46 -10.58 -0.88
CA GLY A 6 3.51 -10.95 -1.94
C GLY A 6 2.10 -10.41 -1.74
N LEU A 7 1.77 -9.90 -0.54
CA LEU A 7 0.50 -9.23 -0.23
C LEU A 7 0.60 -7.70 -0.38
N ILE A 8 1.77 -7.19 -0.75
CA ILE A 8 2.08 -5.77 -0.82
C ILE A 8 2.30 -5.42 -2.31
N PRO A 9 1.78 -4.30 -2.82
CA PRO A 9 2.11 -3.85 -4.17
C PRO A 9 3.55 -3.32 -4.27
N SER A 10 4.15 -3.43 -5.45
CA SER A 10 5.42 -2.75 -5.77
C SER A 10 5.19 -1.22 -5.79
N PRO A 11 6.16 -0.39 -5.34
CA PRO A 11 7.54 -0.73 -4.95
C PRO A 11 7.72 -1.14 -3.49
N PHE A 12 6.69 -1.05 -2.64
CA PHE A 12 6.84 -1.34 -1.20
C PHE A 12 7.18 -2.81 -0.91
N ALA A 13 6.69 -3.73 -1.75
CA ALA A 13 7.03 -5.14 -1.67
C ALA A 13 8.53 -5.41 -1.77
N ASP A 14 9.24 -4.64 -2.62
CA ASP A 14 10.65 -4.86 -2.91
C ASP A 14 11.55 -4.50 -1.71
N HIS A 15 11.10 -3.55 -0.89
CA HIS A 15 11.79 -3.09 0.30
C HIS A 15 11.32 -3.74 1.60
N HIS A 16 10.35 -4.65 1.55
CA HIS A 16 9.73 -5.22 2.75
C HIS A 16 10.75 -5.85 3.72
N ASP A 17 11.66 -6.67 3.20
CA ASP A 17 12.66 -7.35 4.04
C ASP A 17 13.60 -6.33 4.69
N GLN A 18 13.85 -5.21 4.03
CA GLN A 18 14.64 -4.12 4.60
C GLN A 18 13.90 -3.39 5.71
N TYR A 19 12.57 -3.24 5.64
CA TYR A 19 11.78 -2.66 6.75
C TYR A 19 11.92 -3.49 8.03
N VAL A 20 11.84 -4.82 7.90
CA VAL A 20 12.03 -5.74 9.03
C VAL A 20 13.47 -5.64 9.55
N ALA A 21 14.47 -5.68 8.67
CA ALA A 21 15.88 -5.56 9.06
C ALA A 21 16.18 -4.22 9.76
N SER A 22 15.64 -3.11 9.26
CA SER A 22 15.78 -1.79 9.88
C SER A 22 15.15 -1.75 11.28
N TYR A 23 13.98 -2.36 11.47
CA TYR A 23 13.38 -2.46 12.80
C TYR A 23 14.23 -3.32 13.74
N VAL A 24 14.74 -4.46 13.28
CA VAL A 24 15.61 -5.35 14.06
C VAL A 24 16.89 -4.63 14.49
N ALA A 25 17.50 -3.84 13.60
CA ALA A 25 18.74 -3.11 13.88
C ALA A 25 18.55 -1.88 14.77
N THR A 26 17.46 -1.13 14.58
CA THR A 26 17.27 0.19 15.23
C THR A 26 16.28 0.19 16.39
N GLY A 27 15.40 -0.82 16.45
CA GLY A 27 14.27 -0.88 17.38
C GLY A 27 13.18 0.17 17.14
N LYS A 28 13.27 0.98 16.06
CA LYS A 28 12.33 2.07 15.80
C LYS A 28 11.15 1.59 14.95
N PRO A 29 9.92 1.53 15.48
CA PRO A 29 8.75 1.10 14.73
C PRO A 29 8.29 2.18 13.73
N SER A 30 7.94 1.76 12.50
CA SER A 30 7.27 2.65 11.53
C SER A 30 5.75 2.53 11.59
N ILE A 31 5.22 1.29 11.58
CA ILE A 31 3.77 1.00 11.58
C ILE A 31 3.34 0.07 12.73
N LEU A 32 4.28 -0.31 13.59
CA LEU A 32 4.07 -1.27 14.67
C LEU A 32 3.17 -0.65 15.75
N ASP A 33 2.23 -1.45 16.25
CA ASP A 33 1.21 -1.12 17.24
C ASP A 33 0.27 0.04 16.83
N LEU A 34 0.14 0.27 15.51
CA LEU A 34 -0.78 1.24 14.92
C LEU A 34 -1.76 0.53 13.98
N THR A 35 -2.99 1.04 13.94
CA THR A 35 -3.98 0.67 12.92
C THR A 35 -3.91 1.72 11.81
N THR A 36 -3.55 1.30 10.59
CA THR A 36 -3.37 2.20 9.45
C THR A 36 -4.15 1.71 8.23
N GLU A 37 -4.70 2.63 7.43
CA GLU A 37 -5.22 2.30 6.10
C GLU A 37 -4.01 1.99 5.20
N PHE A 38 -3.98 0.76 4.71
CA PHE A 38 -2.93 0.23 3.87
C PHE A 38 -3.50 -0.35 2.59
N VAL A 39 -2.62 -0.58 1.63
CA VAL A 39 -2.97 -1.03 0.30
C VAL A 39 -2.46 -2.45 0.11
N ALA A 40 -3.36 -3.41 -0.05
CA ALA A 40 -3.03 -4.83 -0.18
C ALA A 40 -3.19 -5.31 -1.62
N LEU A 41 -2.34 -6.25 -2.03
CA LEU A 41 -2.39 -6.93 -3.32
C LEU A 41 -3.19 -8.23 -3.20
N HIS A 42 -4.29 -8.34 -3.94
CA HIS A 42 -5.07 -9.56 -4.03
C HIS A 42 -4.39 -10.60 -4.92
N ARG A 43 -4.73 -11.88 -4.73
CA ARG A 43 -4.22 -12.99 -5.57
C ARG A 43 -4.48 -12.77 -7.07
N GLU A 44 -5.60 -12.14 -7.39
CA GLU A 44 -6.01 -11.79 -8.76
C GLU A 44 -5.35 -10.52 -9.29
N ARG A 45 -4.31 -10.01 -8.59
CA ARG A 45 -3.49 -8.85 -8.96
C ARG A 45 -4.19 -7.50 -8.97
N TYR A 46 -5.43 -7.41 -8.49
CA TYR A 46 -6.01 -6.12 -8.15
C TYR A 46 -5.58 -5.69 -6.75
N VAL A 47 -5.68 -4.38 -6.51
CA VAL A 47 -5.28 -3.75 -5.25
C VAL A 47 -6.50 -3.23 -4.52
N PHE A 48 -6.50 -3.32 -3.19
CA PHE A 48 -7.62 -2.89 -2.36
C PHE A 48 -7.16 -2.34 -1.02
N ALA A 49 -7.97 -1.44 -0.45
CA ALA A 49 -7.72 -0.86 0.84
C ALA A 49 -8.02 -1.87 1.96
N VAL A 50 -7.15 -1.90 2.96
CA VAL A 50 -7.31 -2.69 4.19
C VAL A 50 -6.93 -1.86 5.40
N LEU A 51 -7.51 -2.17 6.55
CA LEU A 51 -6.92 -1.77 7.83
C LEU A 51 -5.87 -2.82 8.18
N LEU A 52 -4.64 -2.36 8.35
CA LEU A 52 -3.52 -3.17 8.77
C LEU A 52 -3.13 -2.77 10.19
N THR A 53 -3.04 -3.76 11.06
CA THR A 53 -2.44 -3.63 12.39
C THR A 53 -1.32 -4.65 12.50
N VAL A 54 -0.11 -4.20 12.80
CA VAL A 54 1.05 -5.08 13.01
C VAL A 54 1.51 -4.94 14.45
N THR A 55 1.55 -6.05 15.19
CA THR A 55 2.02 -6.07 16.58
C THR A 55 3.19 -7.03 16.74
N LYS A 56 4.12 -6.70 17.62
CA LYS A 56 5.21 -7.62 17.99
C LYS A 56 4.73 -8.51 19.13
N ILE A 57 4.67 -9.82 18.91
CA ILE A 57 4.12 -10.76 19.91
C ILE A 57 5.20 -11.38 20.79
N SER A 58 6.44 -11.52 20.31
CA SER A 58 7.55 -12.12 21.07
C SER A 58 8.91 -11.87 20.41
N GLY A 59 9.98 -12.29 21.09
CA GLY A 59 11.35 -12.31 20.58
C GLY A 59 12.10 -10.98 20.69
N VAL A 60 13.40 -11.01 20.40
CA VAL A 60 14.29 -9.83 20.40
C VAL A 60 15.20 -9.93 19.17
N GLY A 61 15.46 -8.81 18.50
CA GLY A 61 16.28 -8.79 17.30
C GLY A 61 15.73 -9.71 16.21
N GLU A 62 16.58 -10.57 15.67
CA GLU A 62 16.27 -11.50 14.57
C GLU A 62 15.23 -12.57 14.95
N ASP A 63 15.08 -12.90 16.23
CA ASP A 63 14.07 -13.86 16.72
C ASP A 63 12.68 -13.22 16.94
N SER A 64 12.50 -11.96 16.54
CA SER A 64 11.23 -11.25 16.72
C SER A 64 10.12 -11.88 15.88
N THR A 65 8.98 -12.14 16.52
CA THR A 65 7.76 -12.60 15.83
C THR A 65 6.72 -11.48 15.82
N PHE A 66 6.10 -11.28 14.66
CA PHE A 66 5.07 -10.27 14.43
C PHE A 66 3.75 -10.92 14.06
N MET A 67 2.65 -10.30 14.48
CA MET A 67 1.30 -10.65 14.09
C MET A 67 0.72 -9.50 13.28
N GLY A 68 0.28 -9.80 12.06
CA GLY A 68 -0.48 -8.87 11.21
C GLY A 68 -1.95 -9.23 11.24
N VAL A 69 -2.81 -8.27 11.57
CA VAL A 69 -4.26 -8.35 11.41
C VAL A 69 -4.63 -7.48 10.21
N VAL A 70 -5.37 -8.07 9.27
CA VAL A 70 -5.81 -7.43 8.04
C VAL A 70 -7.32 -7.47 7.99
N GLU A 71 -7.95 -6.31 7.96
CA GLU A 71 -9.39 -6.18 7.83
C GLU A 71 -9.72 -5.46 6.51
N PRO A 72 -10.62 -5.99 5.67
CA PRO A 72 -10.99 -5.32 4.43
C PRO A 72 -11.71 -4.01 4.74
N LEU A 73 -11.32 -2.92 4.07
CA LEU A 73 -12.11 -1.70 4.10
C LEU A 73 -13.31 -1.83 3.15
N PRO A 74 -14.51 -1.40 3.56
CA PRO A 74 -15.67 -1.41 2.69
C PRO A 74 -15.40 -0.53 1.47
N LYS A 75 -15.83 -1.01 0.29
CA LYS A 75 -15.80 -0.23 -0.94
C LYS A 75 -16.84 0.88 -0.84
N SER A 76 -16.47 2.09 -1.22
CA SER A 76 -17.40 3.20 -1.37
C SER A 76 -17.78 3.27 -2.84
N GLU A 77 -19.06 3.07 -3.18
CA GLU A 77 -19.53 3.10 -4.57
C GLU A 77 -19.47 4.52 -5.18
N ASP A 78 -19.54 5.54 -4.32
CA ASP A 78 -19.52 6.96 -4.73
C ASP A 78 -18.11 7.58 -4.72
N VAL A 79 -17.06 6.80 -4.45
CA VAL A 79 -15.68 7.31 -4.36
C VAL A 79 -14.72 6.42 -5.12
N ALA A 80 -14.11 6.97 -6.16
CA ALA A 80 -12.96 6.38 -6.84
C ALA A 80 -11.67 6.70 -6.08
N LYS A 81 -10.90 5.69 -5.70
CA LYS A 81 -9.60 5.86 -5.01
C LYS A 81 -8.42 5.64 -5.95
N CYS A 82 -7.42 6.51 -5.82
CA CYS A 82 -6.11 6.40 -6.46
C CYS A 82 -5.02 6.58 -5.40
N TRP A 83 -4.11 5.61 -5.30
CA TRP A 83 -2.97 5.66 -4.39
C TRP A 83 -1.74 6.16 -5.13
N VAL A 84 -1.16 7.23 -4.60
CA VAL A 84 -0.04 7.95 -5.22
C VAL A 84 1.10 8.07 -4.21
N MET A 85 2.33 7.90 -4.67
CA MET A 85 3.52 8.19 -3.87
C MET A 85 3.64 9.70 -3.65
N ALA A 86 4.40 10.11 -2.63
CA ALA A 86 4.73 11.52 -2.41
C ALA A 86 5.43 12.18 -3.63
N THR A 87 6.05 11.38 -4.50
CA THR A 87 6.65 11.83 -5.77
C THR A 87 5.61 12.15 -6.86
N GLY A 88 4.34 11.86 -6.64
CA GLY A 88 3.26 12.01 -7.62
C GLY A 88 3.07 10.81 -8.55
N SER A 89 3.86 9.75 -8.41
CA SER A 89 3.70 8.52 -9.21
C SER A 89 2.58 7.64 -8.66
N ILE A 90 1.73 7.11 -9.54
CA ILE A 90 0.60 6.26 -9.20
C ILE A 90 1.10 4.85 -8.90
N ILE A 91 0.62 4.33 -7.77
CA ILE A 91 0.92 2.99 -7.27
C ILE A 91 -0.19 2.03 -7.68
N SER A 92 -1.44 2.46 -7.54
CA SER A 92 -2.60 1.71 -8.00
C SER A 92 -3.86 2.55 -7.95
N VAL A 93 -4.91 2.05 -8.58
CA VAL A 93 -6.28 2.55 -8.48
C VAL A 93 -7.20 1.43 -8.01
N ASP A 94 -8.37 1.79 -7.50
CA ASP A 94 -9.42 0.82 -7.18
C ASP A 94 -10.29 0.47 -8.39
N ALA A 95 -11.25 -0.44 -8.18
CA ALA A 95 -12.17 -0.88 -9.22
C ALA A 95 -13.09 0.27 -9.69
N VAL A 96 -13.57 1.11 -8.76
CA VAL A 96 -14.47 2.23 -9.08
C VAL A 96 -13.76 3.24 -9.98
N PHE A 97 -12.51 3.58 -9.69
CA PHE A 97 -11.69 4.41 -10.55
C PHE A 97 -11.51 3.80 -11.94
N SER A 98 -11.21 2.50 -11.99
CA SER A 98 -11.03 1.80 -13.26
C SER A 98 -12.31 1.83 -14.11
N ASP A 99 -13.47 1.65 -13.48
CA ASP A 99 -14.78 1.69 -14.13
C ASP A 99 -15.13 3.11 -14.61
N TRP A 100 -14.82 4.15 -13.83
CA TRP A 100 -15.17 5.54 -14.16
C TRP A 100 -14.28 6.15 -15.23
N PHE A 101 -12.98 5.86 -15.19
CA PHE A 101 -11.99 6.50 -16.06
C PHE A 101 -11.44 5.58 -17.15
N ALA A 102 -11.91 4.33 -17.22
CA ALA A 102 -11.51 3.32 -18.20
C ALA A 102 -9.99 3.02 -18.23
N PHE A 103 -9.28 3.28 -17.13
CA PHE A 103 -7.89 2.89 -16.95
C PHE A 103 -7.80 1.57 -16.21
N LYS A 104 -6.90 0.69 -16.62
CA LYS A 104 -6.55 -0.47 -15.79
C LYS A 104 -5.42 -0.10 -14.84
N PRO A 105 -5.33 -0.73 -13.65
CA PRO A 105 -4.22 -0.51 -12.73
C PRO A 105 -2.86 -0.69 -13.40
N GLU A 106 -2.72 -1.69 -14.29
CA GLU A 106 -1.49 -1.99 -15.02
C GLU A 106 -1.02 -0.86 -15.95
N ASP A 107 -1.95 -0.09 -16.52
CA ASP A 107 -1.63 1.02 -17.43
C ASP A 107 -1.11 2.26 -16.67
N LEU A 108 -1.42 2.34 -15.37
CA LEU A 108 -1.11 3.49 -14.52
C LEU A 108 0.13 3.29 -13.66
N LEU A 109 0.64 2.07 -13.52
CA LEU A 109 1.79 1.75 -12.67
C LEU A 109 3.02 2.61 -13.05
N GLY A 110 3.44 3.48 -12.14
CA GLY A 110 4.61 4.35 -12.31
C GLY A 110 4.37 5.60 -13.16
N THR A 111 3.17 5.79 -13.72
CA THR A 111 2.77 7.05 -14.35
C THR A 111 2.56 8.15 -13.30
N TYR A 112 2.56 9.41 -13.71
CA TYR A 112 2.34 10.53 -12.79
C TYR A 112 0.88 10.96 -12.79
N VAL A 113 0.36 11.27 -11.59
CA VAL A 113 -1.01 11.77 -11.42
C VAL A 113 -1.27 13.02 -12.25
N SER A 114 -0.26 13.89 -12.42
CA SER A 114 -0.33 15.09 -13.25
C SER A 114 -0.71 14.82 -14.70
N GLY A 115 -0.39 13.64 -15.24
CA GLY A 115 -0.76 13.22 -16.59
C GLY A 115 -2.23 12.82 -16.74
N LEU A 116 -2.93 12.56 -15.63
CA LEU A 116 -4.36 12.21 -15.62
C LEU A 116 -5.27 13.42 -15.40
N VAL A 117 -4.71 14.58 -15.02
CA VAL A 117 -5.49 15.77 -14.68
C VAL A 117 -5.52 16.72 -15.87
N VAL A 118 -6.72 17.23 -16.20
CA VAL A 118 -6.89 18.22 -17.29
C VAL A 118 -6.36 19.60 -16.89
N GLU A 119 -6.43 19.96 -15.61
CA GLU A 119 -5.90 21.21 -15.06
C GLU A 119 -4.92 20.94 -13.91
N GLY A 120 -3.61 20.93 -14.19
CA GLY A 120 -2.57 20.66 -13.18
C GLY A 120 -2.27 21.82 -12.21
N LYS A 121 -2.91 22.98 -12.37
CA LYS A 121 -2.52 24.24 -11.70
C LYS A 121 -2.84 24.31 -10.20
N LYS A 122 -3.59 23.35 -9.64
CA LYS A 122 -4.02 23.31 -8.23
C LYS A 122 -3.29 22.27 -7.37
N LEU A 123 -2.35 21.52 -7.92
CA LEU A 123 -1.61 20.47 -7.20
C LEU A 123 -0.30 20.98 -6.56
N GLU A 124 0.07 22.25 -6.79
CA GLU A 124 1.31 22.88 -6.30
C GLU A 124 1.09 23.89 -5.15
N GLU A 125 -0.15 24.03 -4.64
CA GLU A 125 -0.46 24.82 -3.42
C GLU A 125 -0.76 23.89 -2.23
#